data_AF-A0A1E3UGH8-F1
#
_entry.id   AF-A0A1E3UGH8-F1
#
_cell.length_a   1.000
_cell.length_b   1.000
_cell.length_c   1.000
_cell.angle_alpha   90.00
_cell.angle_beta   90.00
_cell.angle_gamma   90.00
#
_symmetry.space_group_name_H-M   'P 1'
#
loop_
_entity.id
_entity.type
_entity.pdbx_description
1 polymer ?
#
loop_
_entity_poly.entity_id
_entity_poly.type
_entity_poly.pdbx_seq_one_letter_code
_entity_poly.pdbx_strand_id
1 'polypeptide(L)'
;MAINNIDIQDDKGNSYRPMANPDSVIEFTKAGSRTNIASGDTHRTVWGKICKFFADLGTAAFCGLANNLSTTAAGYGIDARQGPVIQAQFNQINSDLTALNDAGAIQGMDAREDGVYITYTPVAGADAVTKKLGSTIINLGNGATIDVKAALPNDYAKLTTDNFIAQINSIELGWSTGGRASTTSPKYTLNKSYNPSTGLYTHNAKINRCNADITGGDTRGEGATCWVAISTTTYVIY
;
A
#
# COMPACT_ATOMS: atom_id res chain seq x y z
N MET A 1 15.62 -7.57 77.71
CA MET A 1 14.69 -8.32 78.58
C MET A 1 15.38 -9.63 78.92
N ALA A 2 15.56 -9.92 80.21
CA ALA A 2 16.11 -11.21 80.64
C ALA A 2 15.17 -12.32 80.15
N ILE A 3 15.72 -13.33 79.49
CA ILE A 3 14.99 -14.56 79.22
C ILE A 3 14.93 -15.26 80.58
N ASN A 4 13.86 -15.03 81.33
CA ASN A 4 13.58 -15.80 82.53
C ASN A 4 13.30 -17.23 82.05
N ASN A 5 14.34 -18.05 82.06
CA ASN A 5 14.22 -19.48 81.84
C ASN A 5 13.41 -20.00 83.03
N ILE A 6 12.09 -20.15 82.87
CA ILE A 6 11.26 -20.83 83.86
C ILE A 6 11.69 -22.30 83.78
N ASP A 7 12.63 -22.68 84.63
CA ASP A 7 13.05 -24.06 84.78
C ASP A 7 11.94 -24.80 85.53
N ILE A 8 11.02 -25.40 84.76
CA ILE A 8 9.99 -26.26 85.33
C ILE A 8 10.69 -27.59 85.61
N GLN A 9 11.14 -27.78 86.85
CA GLN A 9 11.69 -29.05 87.32
C GLN A 9 10.61 -29.83 88.07
N ASP A 10 10.57 -31.15 87.92
CA ASP A 10 9.83 -31.98 88.89
C ASP A 10 10.61 -32.11 90.21
N ASP A 11 9.95 -32.68 91.22
CA ASP A 11 10.57 -32.94 92.53
C ASP A 11 11.75 -33.93 92.48
N LYS A 12 12.04 -34.50 91.30
CA LYS A 12 13.18 -35.39 91.04
C LYS A 12 14.30 -34.69 90.26
N GLY A 13 14.18 -33.40 89.97
CA GLY A 13 15.17 -32.60 89.27
C GLY A 13 15.18 -32.79 87.74
N ASN A 14 14.14 -33.39 87.16
CA ASN A 14 14.01 -33.49 85.70
C ASN A 14 13.49 -32.16 85.15
N SER A 15 14.27 -31.52 84.27
CA SER A 15 13.86 -30.29 83.59
C SER A 15 12.87 -30.57 82.46
N TYR A 16 11.69 -29.96 82.54
CA TYR A 16 10.70 -29.93 81.48
C TYR A 16 10.82 -28.63 80.70
N ARG A 17 10.97 -28.75 79.39
CA ARG A 17 10.87 -27.58 78.51
C ARG A 17 9.39 -27.37 78.22
N PRO A 18 8.81 -26.21 78.55
CA PRO A 18 7.47 -25.91 78.05
C PRO A 18 7.53 -25.97 76.53
N MET A 19 6.82 -26.94 75.95
CA MET A 19 6.68 -27.03 74.50
C MET A 19 5.78 -25.87 74.07
N ALA A 20 6.26 -25.03 73.15
CA ALA A 20 5.43 -24.01 72.56
C ALA A 20 4.20 -24.68 71.93
N ASN A 21 3.00 -24.18 72.25
CA ASN A 21 1.77 -24.64 71.63
C ASN A 21 1.92 -24.54 70.10
N PRO A 22 1.65 -25.60 69.31
CA PRO A 22 1.71 -25.53 67.85
C PRO A 22 0.82 -24.42 67.26
N ASP A 23 -0.24 -24.01 67.98
CA ASP A 23 -1.13 -22.92 67.61
C ASP A 23 -0.69 -21.54 68.17
N SER A 24 0.54 -21.43 68.71
CA SER A 24 1.03 -20.16 69.25
C SER A 24 1.20 -19.12 68.13
N VAL A 25 0.51 -17.98 68.29
CA VAL A 25 0.57 -16.85 67.36
C VAL A 25 1.76 -15.94 67.73
N ILE A 26 2.62 -15.65 66.76
CA ILE A 26 3.71 -14.69 66.90
C ILE A 26 3.37 -13.43 66.11
N GLU A 27 3.14 -12.31 66.80
CA GLU A 27 3.00 -11.02 66.13
C GLU A 27 4.32 -10.58 65.49
N PHE A 28 4.26 -10.02 64.29
CA PHE A 28 5.41 -9.41 63.62
C PHE A 28 4.97 -8.17 62.83
N THR A 29 5.94 -7.31 62.53
CA THR A 29 5.73 -6.12 61.70
C THR A 29 6.61 -6.23 60.45
N LYS A 30 6.07 -5.78 59.31
CA LYS A 30 6.84 -5.66 58.06
C LYS A 30 8.11 -4.84 58.30
N ALA A 31 9.24 -5.33 57.81
CA ALA A 31 10.51 -4.61 57.90
C ALA A 31 10.47 -3.30 57.08
N GLY A 32 11.18 -2.27 57.55
CA GLY A 32 11.24 -0.97 56.87
C GLY A 32 11.99 -1.01 55.53
N SER A 33 13.02 -1.85 55.43
CA SER A 33 13.91 -1.98 54.26
C SER A 33 14.12 -3.44 53.87
N ARG A 34 14.40 -3.69 52.59
CA ARG A 34 14.72 -5.02 52.07
C ARG A 34 16.14 -5.39 52.47
N THR A 35 16.27 -6.46 53.24
CA THR A 35 17.56 -6.98 53.72
C THR A 35 17.49 -8.49 53.80
N ASN A 36 18.58 -9.18 53.45
CA ASN A 36 18.66 -10.64 53.55
C ASN A 36 18.46 -11.12 54.99
N ILE A 37 17.96 -12.35 55.13
CA ILE A 37 17.90 -13.06 56.42
C ILE A 37 19.33 -13.42 56.82
N ALA A 38 19.66 -13.21 58.09
CA ALA A 38 20.98 -13.51 58.66
C ALA A 38 20.84 -14.51 59.82
N SER A 39 21.90 -15.29 60.07
CA SER A 39 21.96 -16.14 61.25
C SER A 39 21.88 -15.28 62.52
N GLY A 40 21.10 -15.73 63.50
CA GLY A 40 20.80 -14.97 64.72
C GLY A 40 19.58 -14.03 64.62
N ASP A 41 18.97 -13.87 63.44
CA ASP A 41 17.67 -13.20 63.34
C ASP A 41 16.62 -13.96 64.15
N THR A 42 15.87 -13.23 64.98
CA THR A 42 14.70 -13.81 65.65
C THR A 42 13.66 -14.22 64.59
N HIS A 43 12.84 -15.24 64.86
CA HIS A 43 11.75 -15.62 63.95
C HIS A 43 10.83 -14.42 63.61
N ARG A 44 10.60 -13.51 64.56
CA ARG A 44 9.85 -12.25 64.34
C ARG A 44 10.51 -11.38 63.26
N THR A 45 11.83 -11.22 63.31
CA THR A 45 12.61 -10.44 62.33
C THR A 45 12.56 -11.10 60.95
N VAL A 46 12.71 -12.43 60.88
CA VAL A 46 12.65 -13.20 59.63
C VAL A 46 11.30 -12.99 58.94
N TRP A 47 10.19 -13.14 59.66
CA TRP A 47 8.85 -12.91 59.08
C TRP A 47 8.65 -11.47 58.61
N GLY A 48 9.16 -10.48 59.35
CA GLY A 48 9.15 -9.08 58.92
C GLY A 48 9.92 -8.83 57.61
N LYS A 49 11.08 -9.47 57.44
CA LYS A 49 11.89 -9.40 56.21
C LYS A 49 11.19 -10.09 55.04
N ILE A 50 10.65 -11.30 55.23
CA ILE A 50 9.88 -12.02 54.21
C ILE A 50 8.70 -11.17 53.72
N CYS A 51 7.94 -10.57 54.65
CA CYS A 51 6.84 -9.68 54.32
C CYS A 51 7.30 -8.49 53.47
N LYS A 52 8.47 -7.89 53.77
CA LYS A 52 9.07 -6.83 52.95
C LYS A 52 9.49 -7.32 51.56
N PHE A 53 10.06 -8.53 51.45
CA PHE A 53 10.39 -9.12 50.16
C PHE A 53 9.16 -9.27 49.26
N PHE A 54 8.05 -9.80 49.76
CA PHE A 54 6.80 -9.87 48.99
C PHE A 54 6.20 -8.49 48.70
N ALA A 55 6.30 -7.55 49.65
CA ALA A 55 5.74 -6.21 49.48
C ALA A 55 6.42 -5.38 48.38
N ASP A 56 7.73 -5.55 48.14
CA ASP A 56 8.41 -4.88 47.00
C ASP A 56 8.53 -5.75 45.75
N LEU A 57 7.97 -6.97 45.72
CA LEU A 57 7.77 -7.65 44.43
C LEU A 57 6.70 -6.86 43.65
N GLY A 58 7.08 -6.36 42.48
CA GLY A 58 6.13 -5.71 41.57
C GLY A 58 5.13 -6.70 40.97
N THR A 59 4.10 -6.18 40.32
CA THR A 59 3.05 -6.98 39.67
C THR A 59 3.60 -8.02 38.69
N ALA A 60 4.70 -7.70 37.99
CA ALA A 60 5.37 -8.59 37.05
C ALA A 60 5.83 -9.93 37.65
N ALA A 61 6.15 -9.98 38.96
CA ALA A 61 6.56 -11.22 39.63
C ALA A 61 5.43 -12.26 39.73
N PHE A 62 4.18 -11.83 39.49
CA PHE A 62 2.98 -12.65 39.57
C PHE A 62 2.29 -12.81 38.21
N CYS A 63 2.86 -12.28 37.13
CA CYS A 63 2.34 -12.40 35.77
C CYS A 63 2.94 -13.62 35.05
N GLY A 64 2.17 -14.23 34.16
CA GLY A 64 2.71 -15.16 33.16
C GLY A 64 3.53 -14.42 32.09
N LEU A 65 4.31 -15.17 31.29
CA LEU A 65 5.01 -14.63 30.12
C LEU A 65 4.40 -15.18 28.84
N ALA A 66 4.01 -14.29 27.94
CA ALA A 66 3.52 -14.64 26.61
C ALA A 66 4.68 -14.67 25.61
N ASN A 67 4.95 -15.85 25.05
CA ASN A 67 5.92 -16.04 23.98
C ASN A 67 5.26 -15.95 22.59
N ASN A 68 4.38 -14.96 22.42
CA ASN A 68 3.72 -14.61 21.17
C ASN A 68 3.28 -13.13 21.23
N LEU A 69 2.91 -12.57 20.08
CA LEU A 69 2.47 -11.17 19.95
C LEU A 69 0.95 -11.01 19.93
N SER A 70 0.19 -12.08 20.22
CA SER A 70 -1.27 -12.10 20.11
C SER A 70 -1.99 -12.20 21.46
N THR A 71 -1.27 -12.48 22.55
CA THR A 71 -1.88 -12.61 23.89
C THR A 71 -2.30 -11.24 24.39
N THR A 72 -3.60 -11.09 24.65
CA THR A 72 -4.20 -9.86 25.20
C THR A 72 -4.80 -10.07 26.59
N ALA A 73 -4.76 -11.30 27.11
CA ALA A 73 -5.30 -11.63 28.43
C ALA A 73 -4.52 -10.89 29.54
N ALA A 74 -5.27 -10.34 30.51
CA ALA A 74 -4.68 -9.70 31.68
C ALA A 74 -3.84 -10.71 32.50
N GLY A 75 -2.80 -10.20 33.17
CA GLY A 75 -1.90 -11.03 33.97
C GLY A 75 -0.76 -11.69 33.18
N TYR A 76 -0.54 -11.30 31.92
CA TYR A 76 0.61 -11.72 31.12
C TYR A 76 1.49 -10.52 30.74
N GLY A 77 2.81 -10.69 30.87
CA GLY A 77 3.82 -9.81 30.29
C GLY A 77 4.40 -10.42 29.01
N ILE A 78 5.13 -9.62 28.23
CA ILE A 78 5.84 -10.09 27.05
C ILE A 78 7.09 -10.86 27.46
N ASP A 79 7.28 -12.04 26.88
CA ASP A 79 8.52 -12.80 27.01
C ASP A 79 9.67 -12.09 26.29
N ALA A 80 10.83 -11.95 26.93
CA ALA A 80 12.01 -11.32 26.34
C ALA A 80 12.42 -11.93 24.98
N ARG A 81 12.09 -13.20 24.72
CA ARG A 81 12.31 -13.87 23.44
C ARG A 81 11.52 -13.26 22.28
N GLN A 82 10.46 -12.51 22.54
CA GLN A 82 9.70 -11.78 21.52
C GLN A 82 10.41 -10.50 21.06
N GLY A 83 11.37 -9.96 21.82
CA GLY A 83 12.13 -8.76 21.44
C GLY A 83 12.82 -8.89 20.07
N PRO A 84 13.61 -9.94 19.83
CA PRO A 84 14.22 -10.20 18.52
C PRO A 84 13.20 -10.42 17.39
N VAL A 85 12.04 -11.03 17.68
CA VAL A 85 10.97 -11.26 16.68
C VAL A 85 10.39 -9.93 16.22
N ILE A 86 10.10 -9.02 17.16
CA ILE A 86 9.61 -7.66 16.87
C ILE A 86 10.66 -6.89 16.05
N GLN A 87 11.94 -6.96 16.43
CA GLN A 87 13.00 -6.28 15.69
C GLN A 87 13.13 -6.79 14.25
N ALA A 88 13.00 -8.10 14.04
CA ALA A 88 13.03 -8.68 12.69
C ALA A 88 11.86 -8.18 11.84
N GLN A 89 10.64 -8.12 12.40
CA GLN A 89 9.47 -7.58 11.71
C GLN A 89 9.63 -6.09 11.36
N PHE A 90 10.17 -5.30 12.28
CA PHE A 90 10.46 -3.88 12.04
C PHE A 90 11.47 -3.69 10.90
N ASN A 91 12.53 -4.49 10.89
CA ASN A 91 13.54 -4.46 9.83
C ASN A 91 12.93 -4.85 8.47
N GLN A 92 12.07 -5.86 8.44
CA GLN A 92 11.37 -6.27 7.21
C GLN A 92 10.49 -5.15 6.67
N ILE A 93 9.66 -4.53 7.52
CA ILE A 93 8.82 -3.39 7.14
C ILE A 93 9.67 -2.25 6.56
N ASN A 94 10.79 -1.93 7.21
CA ASN A 94 11.68 -0.88 6.74
C ASN A 94 12.31 -1.20 5.38
N SER A 95 12.68 -2.46 5.16
CA SER A 95 13.19 -2.95 3.86
C SER A 95 12.11 -2.87 2.78
N ASP A 96 10.90 -3.32 3.06
CA ASP A 96 9.78 -3.31 2.12
C ASP A 96 9.41 -1.87 1.73
N LEU A 97 9.37 -0.95 2.71
CA LEU A 97 9.12 0.46 2.46
C LEU A 97 10.23 1.11 1.63
N THR A 98 11.49 0.74 1.90
CA THR A 98 12.64 1.21 1.11
C THR A 98 12.55 0.71 -0.33
N ALA A 99 12.15 -0.55 -0.54
CA ALA A 99 11.96 -1.12 -1.87
C ALA A 99 10.81 -0.47 -2.64
N LEU A 100 9.67 -0.22 -1.97
CA LEU A 100 8.53 0.49 -2.57
C LEU A 100 8.89 1.93 -2.96
N ASN A 101 9.81 2.56 -2.25
CA ASN A 101 10.31 3.90 -2.56
C ASN A 101 11.49 3.90 -3.56
N ASP A 102 11.72 2.79 -4.26
CA ASP A 102 12.83 2.59 -5.20
C ASP A 102 14.19 2.99 -4.58
N ALA A 103 14.47 2.47 -3.40
CA ALA A 103 15.66 2.80 -2.59
C ALA A 103 15.81 4.30 -2.29
N GLY A 104 14.70 5.02 -2.21
CA GLY A 104 14.70 6.47 -2.00
C GLY A 104 14.78 7.28 -3.29
N ALA A 105 14.81 6.66 -4.47
CA ALA A 105 14.79 7.41 -5.73
C ALA A 105 13.51 8.25 -5.84
N ILE A 106 12.37 7.73 -5.38
CA ILE A 106 11.13 8.50 -5.30
C ILE A 106 11.19 9.40 -4.06
N GLN A 107 11.03 10.70 -4.28
CA GLN A 107 11.11 11.77 -3.28
C GLN A 107 9.73 12.25 -2.83
N GLY A 108 8.69 12.00 -3.63
CA GLY A 108 7.32 12.34 -3.29
C GLY A 108 6.33 11.93 -4.36
N MET A 109 5.06 11.91 -3.98
CA MET A 109 3.92 11.74 -4.86
C MET A 109 2.91 12.85 -4.56
N ASP A 110 2.39 13.49 -5.60
CA ASP A 110 1.47 14.62 -5.50
C ASP A 110 0.29 14.42 -6.44
N ALA A 111 -0.93 14.47 -5.91
CA ALA A 111 -2.14 14.36 -6.70
C ALA A 111 -2.68 15.77 -6.98
N ARG A 112 -2.78 16.12 -8.26
CA ARG A 112 -3.24 17.42 -8.74
C ARG A 112 -4.56 17.25 -9.48
N GLU A 113 -5.22 18.37 -9.79
CA GLU A 113 -6.48 18.38 -10.55
C GLU A 113 -6.37 17.61 -11.88
N ASP A 114 -5.20 17.65 -12.51
CA ASP A 114 -4.95 17.04 -13.82
C ASP A 114 -4.37 15.62 -13.75
N GLY A 115 -3.97 15.11 -12.58
CA GLY A 115 -3.47 13.74 -12.41
C GLY A 115 -2.48 13.54 -11.26
N VAL A 116 -1.92 12.33 -11.17
CA VAL A 116 -0.94 11.98 -10.12
C VAL A 116 0.47 12.19 -10.66
N TYR A 117 1.35 12.78 -9.86
CA TYR A 117 2.74 13.02 -10.18
C TYR A 117 3.65 12.33 -9.19
N ILE A 118 4.78 11.82 -9.66
CA ILE A 118 5.91 11.43 -8.81
C ILE A 118 7.05 12.41 -9.01
N THR A 119 7.73 12.75 -7.92
CA THR A 119 9.03 13.40 -7.96
C THR A 119 10.07 12.33 -7.67
N TYR A 120 11.05 12.17 -8.55
CA TYR A 120 12.11 11.19 -8.39
C TYR A 120 13.46 11.77 -8.77
N THR A 121 14.52 11.26 -8.17
CA THR A 121 15.91 11.62 -8.49
C THR A 121 16.50 10.49 -9.33
N PRO A 122 16.82 10.72 -10.61
CA PRO A 122 17.49 9.71 -11.42
C PRO A 122 18.83 9.32 -10.80
N VAL A 123 19.18 8.04 -10.90
CA VAL A 123 20.53 7.57 -10.53
C VAL A 123 21.61 8.39 -11.23
N ALA A 124 22.74 8.61 -10.52
CA ALA A 124 23.89 9.46 -10.90
C ALA A 124 23.88 10.93 -10.44
N GLY A 125 23.08 11.29 -9.43
CA GLY A 125 23.17 12.61 -8.79
C GLY A 125 22.62 13.75 -9.63
N ALA A 126 21.69 13.44 -10.53
CA ALA A 126 20.94 14.45 -11.28
C ALA A 126 19.94 15.18 -10.38
N ASP A 127 19.42 16.32 -10.84
CA ASP A 127 18.36 17.03 -10.14
C ASP A 127 17.06 16.21 -10.12
N ALA A 128 16.24 16.45 -9.10
CA ALA A 128 14.92 15.81 -8.99
C ALA A 128 14.02 16.23 -10.16
N VAL A 129 13.31 15.24 -10.73
CA VAL A 129 12.40 15.41 -11.87
C VAL A 129 11.00 15.00 -11.46
N THR A 130 10.00 15.77 -11.88
CA THR A 130 8.59 15.43 -11.68
C THR A 130 8.00 14.82 -12.95
N LYS A 131 7.31 13.67 -12.82
CA LYS A 131 6.64 12.96 -13.91
C LYS A 131 5.21 12.64 -13.55
N LYS A 132 4.29 12.88 -14.49
CA LYS A 132 2.89 12.45 -14.38
C LYS A 132 2.80 10.94 -14.56
N LEU A 133 2.05 10.28 -13.69
CA LEU A 133 1.75 8.86 -13.74
C LEU A 133 0.42 8.64 -14.46
N GLY A 134 0.39 7.59 -15.29
CA GLY A 134 -0.76 7.23 -16.12
C GLY A 134 -0.85 8.09 -17.40
N SER A 135 -1.42 7.51 -18.45
CA SER A 135 -1.87 8.25 -19.62
C SER A 135 -3.38 8.36 -19.56
N THR A 136 -3.90 9.58 -19.69
CA THR A 136 -5.33 9.84 -19.72
C THR A 136 -5.83 9.62 -21.14
N ILE A 137 -6.87 8.80 -21.30
CA ILE A 137 -7.58 8.66 -22.58
C ILE A 137 -8.82 9.55 -22.55
N ILE A 138 -8.89 10.54 -23.44
CA ILE A 138 -10.06 11.41 -23.59
C ILE A 138 -10.74 11.17 -24.92
N ASN A 139 -12.07 11.05 -24.90
CA ASN A 139 -12.90 11.08 -26.10
C ASN A 139 -13.03 12.52 -26.60
N LEU A 140 -12.55 12.78 -27.80
CA LEU A 140 -12.60 14.09 -28.45
C LEU A 140 -13.82 14.29 -29.36
N GLY A 141 -14.62 13.24 -29.53
CA GLY A 141 -15.86 13.25 -30.30
C GLY A 141 -15.71 12.69 -31.71
N ASN A 142 -16.74 12.96 -32.51
CA ASN A 142 -16.89 12.43 -33.86
C ASN A 142 -16.53 13.48 -34.91
N GLY A 143 -15.89 13.06 -36.00
CA GLY A 143 -15.62 13.92 -37.15
C GLY A 143 -14.18 13.88 -37.64
N ALA A 144 -14.00 14.21 -38.91
CA ALA A 144 -12.72 14.20 -39.62
C ALA A 144 -11.77 15.35 -39.22
N THR A 145 -12.27 16.35 -38.50
CA THR A 145 -11.50 17.51 -38.02
C THR A 145 -11.96 17.85 -36.62
N ILE A 146 -11.03 17.89 -35.68
CA ILE A 146 -11.30 18.15 -34.27
C ILE A 146 -10.33 19.20 -33.75
N ASP A 147 -10.90 20.21 -33.08
CA ASP A 147 -10.14 21.20 -32.34
C ASP A 147 -9.74 20.63 -30.97
N VAL A 148 -8.53 20.08 -30.89
CA VAL A 148 -7.99 19.50 -29.67
C VAL A 148 -7.65 20.59 -28.65
N LYS A 149 -7.35 21.81 -29.11
CA LYS A 149 -7.08 22.95 -28.21
C LYS A 149 -8.32 23.32 -27.40
N ALA A 150 -9.52 23.19 -27.97
CA ALA A 150 -10.76 23.39 -27.23
C ALA A 150 -10.94 22.36 -26.09
N ALA A 151 -10.51 21.10 -26.30
CA ALA A 151 -10.58 20.05 -25.29
C ALA A 151 -9.42 20.06 -24.29
N LEU A 152 -8.21 20.43 -24.74
CA LEU A 152 -6.95 20.36 -24.00
C LEU A 152 -6.14 21.67 -24.13
N PRO A 153 -6.65 22.81 -23.63
CA PRO A 153 -6.06 24.13 -23.88
C PRO A 153 -4.61 24.27 -23.38
N ASN A 154 -4.22 23.52 -22.35
CA ASN A 154 -2.89 23.62 -21.72
C ASN A 154 -1.88 22.58 -22.24
N ASP A 155 -2.35 21.51 -22.90
CA ASP A 155 -1.51 20.36 -23.27
C ASP A 155 -1.45 20.08 -24.77
N TYR A 156 -2.35 20.65 -25.58
CA TYR A 156 -2.43 20.37 -27.02
C TYR A 156 -1.06 20.51 -27.72
N ALA A 157 -0.30 21.55 -27.40
CA ALA A 157 0.97 21.84 -28.06
C ALA A 157 2.07 20.79 -27.82
N LYS A 158 1.92 19.94 -26.79
CA LYS A 158 2.87 18.86 -26.46
C LYS A 158 2.55 17.55 -27.19
N LEU A 159 1.39 17.46 -27.82
CA LEU A 159 0.93 16.25 -28.49
C LEU A 159 1.55 16.09 -29.87
N THR A 160 1.62 14.85 -30.30
CA THR A 160 2.04 14.43 -31.65
C THR A 160 0.92 13.60 -32.28
N THR A 161 1.05 13.30 -33.58
CA THR A 161 0.06 12.45 -34.27
C THR A 161 -0.12 11.08 -33.62
N ASP A 162 0.91 10.56 -32.94
CA ASP A 162 0.90 9.24 -32.29
C ASP A 162 0.02 9.21 -31.04
N ASN A 163 -0.28 10.37 -30.44
CA ASN A 163 -1.17 10.48 -29.30
C ASN A 163 -2.64 10.21 -29.66
N PHE A 164 -2.99 10.17 -30.95
CA PHE A 164 -4.39 10.09 -31.39
C PHE A 164 -4.77 8.71 -31.90
N ILE A 165 -5.90 8.21 -31.41
CA ILE A 165 -6.57 7.00 -31.90
C ILE A 165 -7.85 7.42 -32.61
N ALA A 166 -8.03 6.98 -33.86
CA ALA A 166 -9.30 7.08 -34.56
C ALA A 166 -9.93 5.69 -34.59
N GLN A 167 -10.96 5.47 -33.78
CA GLN A 167 -11.77 4.28 -33.83
C GLN A 167 -12.70 4.37 -35.03
N ILE A 168 -12.80 3.30 -35.82
CA ILE A 168 -13.77 3.20 -36.91
C ILE A 168 -15.07 2.67 -36.31
N ASN A 169 -16.14 3.47 -36.41
CA ASN A 169 -17.47 3.09 -35.94
C ASN A 169 -18.25 2.36 -37.03
N SER A 170 -18.20 2.86 -38.27
CA SER A 170 -18.84 2.25 -39.43
C SER A 170 -18.10 2.61 -40.72
N ILE A 171 -18.28 1.77 -41.74
CA ILE A 171 -17.75 1.97 -43.08
C ILE A 171 -18.90 1.75 -44.06
N GLU A 172 -19.15 2.75 -44.89
CA GLU A 172 -20.14 2.69 -45.96
C GLU A 172 -19.45 2.84 -47.31
N LEU A 173 -19.90 2.03 -48.26
CA LEU A 173 -19.41 2.03 -49.62
C LEU A 173 -20.57 2.35 -50.54
N GLY A 174 -20.37 3.32 -51.42
CA GLY A 174 -21.33 3.64 -52.44
C GLY A 174 -20.70 3.87 -53.80
N TRP A 175 -21.58 3.95 -54.78
CA TRP A 175 -21.25 3.93 -56.19
C TRP A 175 -22.04 5.05 -56.88
N SER A 176 -21.46 5.67 -57.91
CA SER A 176 -22.23 6.53 -58.81
C SER A 176 -23.28 5.71 -59.57
N THR A 177 -24.33 6.39 -60.08
CA THR A 177 -25.42 5.77 -60.84
C THR A 177 -24.91 4.78 -61.89
N GLY A 178 -25.42 3.53 -61.85
CA GLY A 178 -25.05 2.45 -62.77
C GLY A 178 -23.85 1.59 -62.34
N GLY A 179 -23.11 1.97 -61.30
CA GLY A 179 -21.99 1.19 -60.76
C GLY A 179 -22.42 0.11 -59.76
N ARG A 180 -21.83 -1.08 -59.87
CA ARG A 180 -22.02 -2.21 -58.94
C ARG A 180 -20.67 -2.77 -58.50
N ALA A 181 -20.62 -3.37 -57.32
CA ALA A 181 -19.40 -3.98 -56.80
C ALA A 181 -18.93 -5.17 -57.67
N SER A 182 -17.72 -5.09 -58.23
CA SER A 182 -17.00 -6.26 -58.74
C SER A 182 -16.31 -6.94 -57.56
N THR A 183 -16.93 -7.96 -56.94
CA THR A 183 -16.42 -8.99 -55.96
C THR A 183 -15.23 -8.69 -55.02
N THR A 184 -14.76 -7.47 -54.90
CA THR A 184 -13.52 -7.08 -54.22
C THR A 184 -13.85 -5.94 -53.28
N SER A 185 -13.70 -6.20 -51.98
CA SER A 185 -13.85 -5.19 -50.95
C SER A 185 -12.81 -4.09 -51.18
N PRO A 186 -13.20 -2.81 -51.33
CA PRO A 186 -12.26 -1.72 -51.51
C PRO A 186 -11.34 -1.63 -50.28
N LYS A 187 -10.04 -1.43 -50.54
CA LYS A 187 -9.04 -1.22 -49.48
C LYS A 187 -8.91 0.27 -49.24
N TYR A 188 -8.89 0.68 -47.97
CA TYR A 188 -8.72 2.07 -47.57
C TYR A 188 -7.62 2.22 -46.51
N THR A 189 -7.09 3.43 -46.38
CA THR A 189 -6.20 3.82 -45.28
C THR A 189 -6.75 5.06 -44.61
N LEU A 190 -6.67 5.09 -43.27
CA LEU A 190 -6.99 6.24 -42.45
C LEU A 190 -5.70 7.02 -42.21
N ASN A 191 -5.56 8.17 -42.88
CA ASN A 191 -4.40 9.04 -42.76
C ASN A 191 -4.70 10.08 -41.68
N LYS A 192 -3.97 10.03 -40.58
CA LYS A 192 -4.07 10.98 -39.46
C LYS A 192 -3.05 12.10 -39.63
N SER A 193 -3.39 13.28 -39.14
CA SER A 193 -2.50 14.45 -39.09
C SER A 193 -2.84 15.30 -37.86
N TYR A 194 -1.80 15.83 -37.21
CA TYR A 194 -1.95 16.75 -36.08
C TYR A 194 -1.01 17.94 -36.23
N ASN A 195 -1.54 19.15 -36.03
CA ASN A 195 -0.73 20.37 -36.00
C ASN A 195 -0.63 20.89 -34.55
N PRO A 196 0.54 20.75 -33.88
CA PRO A 196 0.72 21.18 -32.50
C PRO A 196 0.66 22.69 -32.31
N SER A 197 0.94 23.49 -33.35
CA SER A 197 0.87 24.95 -33.27
C SER A 197 -0.58 25.46 -33.22
N THR A 198 -1.48 24.81 -33.97
CA THR A 198 -2.90 25.19 -34.03
C THR A 198 -3.81 24.35 -33.13
N GLY A 199 -3.36 23.16 -32.72
CA GLY A 199 -4.15 22.20 -31.96
C GLY A 199 -5.17 21.42 -32.78
N LEU A 200 -5.09 21.48 -34.11
CA LEU A 200 -6.07 20.86 -34.99
C LEU A 200 -5.64 19.42 -35.33
N TYR A 201 -6.48 18.46 -34.96
CA TYR A 201 -6.40 17.09 -35.43
C TYR A 201 -7.28 16.92 -36.67
N THR A 202 -6.75 16.24 -37.68
CA THR A 202 -7.53 15.85 -38.86
C THR A 202 -7.24 14.41 -39.21
N HIS A 203 -8.22 13.74 -39.78
CA HIS A 203 -7.98 12.48 -40.46
C HIS A 203 -8.86 12.36 -41.69
N ASN A 204 -8.36 11.64 -42.68
CA ASN A 204 -9.09 11.39 -43.92
C ASN A 204 -8.99 9.91 -44.28
N ALA A 205 -10.05 9.41 -44.91
CA ALA A 205 -10.05 8.11 -45.55
C ALA A 205 -9.60 8.26 -47.00
N LYS A 206 -8.58 7.51 -47.42
CA LYS A 206 -8.20 7.39 -48.83
C LYS A 206 -8.56 6.00 -49.32
N ILE A 207 -9.28 5.92 -50.45
CA ILE A 207 -9.48 4.67 -51.17
C ILE A 207 -8.18 4.33 -51.89
N ASN A 208 -7.57 3.19 -51.54
CA ASN A 208 -6.33 2.73 -52.15
C ASN A 208 -6.60 1.91 -53.43
N ARG A 209 -7.74 1.23 -53.48
CA ARG A 209 -8.18 0.46 -54.64
C ARG A 209 -9.69 0.28 -54.60
N CYS A 210 -10.36 0.55 -55.70
CA CYS A 210 -11.74 0.12 -55.93
C CYS A 210 -11.90 -0.38 -57.37
N ASN A 211 -12.70 -1.44 -57.52
CA ASN A 211 -13.08 -2.00 -58.80
C ASN A 211 -14.62 -1.96 -58.87
N ALA A 212 -15.16 -1.10 -59.73
CA ALA A 212 -16.59 -1.05 -60.02
C ALA A 212 -16.85 -1.80 -61.34
N ASP A 213 -17.83 -2.69 -61.34
CA ASP A 213 -18.41 -3.27 -62.56
C ASP A 213 -19.65 -2.47 -62.94
N ILE A 214 -19.88 -2.20 -64.23
CA ILE A 214 -21.10 -1.52 -64.69
C ILE A 214 -22.02 -2.60 -65.23
N THR A 215 -23.13 -2.87 -64.53
CA THR A 215 -24.13 -3.84 -65.00
C THR A 215 -25.45 -3.13 -65.28
N GLY A 216 -25.69 -2.82 -66.56
CA GLY A 216 -27.01 -2.43 -67.07
C GLY A 216 -26.99 -1.27 -68.07
N GLY A 217 -27.15 -1.58 -69.36
CA GLY A 217 -27.42 -0.63 -70.44
C GLY A 217 -26.27 -0.48 -71.45
N ASP A 218 -26.59 -0.59 -72.74
CA ASP A 218 -25.69 -0.70 -73.91
C ASP A 218 -24.73 0.48 -74.19
N THR A 219 -24.42 1.32 -73.20
CA THR A 219 -23.36 2.31 -73.32
C THR A 219 -22.31 2.01 -72.26
N ARG A 220 -21.14 1.55 -72.72
CA ARG A 220 -19.92 1.46 -71.90
C ARG A 220 -19.58 2.86 -71.40
N GLY A 221 -20.14 3.25 -70.26
CA GLY A 221 -19.81 4.49 -69.58
C GLY A 221 -18.46 4.33 -68.90
N GLU A 222 -17.39 4.72 -69.57
CA GLU A 222 -16.16 5.12 -68.89
C GLU A 222 -16.54 6.14 -67.79
N GLY A 223 -16.27 5.85 -66.50
CA GLY A 223 -16.39 6.87 -65.44
C GLY A 223 -17.26 6.59 -64.22
N ALA A 224 -17.70 5.35 -63.94
CA ALA A 224 -18.33 5.05 -62.64
C ALA A 224 -17.33 5.27 -61.48
N THR A 225 -17.71 6.10 -60.50
CA THR A 225 -16.88 6.41 -59.33
C THR A 225 -17.34 5.65 -58.09
N CYS A 226 -16.38 5.26 -57.26
CA CYS A 226 -16.60 4.65 -55.96
C CYS A 226 -16.36 5.70 -54.86
N TRP A 227 -17.09 5.63 -53.76
CA TRP A 227 -16.81 6.42 -52.57
C TRP A 227 -16.83 5.55 -51.31
N VAL A 228 -16.11 6.02 -50.29
CA VAL A 228 -16.08 5.45 -48.95
C VAL A 228 -16.45 6.55 -47.97
N ALA A 229 -17.46 6.30 -47.14
CA ALA A 229 -17.71 7.11 -45.96
C ALA A 229 -17.29 6.30 -44.74
N ILE A 230 -16.49 6.90 -43.87
CA ILE A 230 -16.07 6.27 -42.62
C ILE A 230 -16.54 7.17 -41.49
N SER A 231 -17.33 6.60 -40.58
CA SER A 231 -17.65 7.26 -39.31
C SER A 231 -16.60 6.87 -38.29
N THR A 232 -16.07 7.85 -37.57
CA THR A 232 -14.99 7.66 -36.61
C THR A 232 -15.26 8.40 -35.30
N THR A 233 -14.78 7.81 -34.21
CA THR A 233 -14.64 8.48 -32.90
C THR A 233 -13.15 8.68 -32.65
N THR A 234 -12.75 9.88 -32.26
CA THR A 234 -11.33 10.17 -31.99
C THR A 234 -11.07 10.22 -30.49
N TYR A 235 -9.98 9.61 -30.07
CA TYR A 235 -9.46 9.65 -28.71
C TYR A 235 -8.04 10.23 -28.71
N VAL A 236 -7.68 10.89 -27.62
CA VAL A 236 -6.30 11.32 -27.35
C VAL A 236 -5.77 10.64 -26.10
N ILE A 237 -4.51 10.24 -26.15
CA ILE A 237 -3.76 9.65 -25.06
C ILE A 237 -2.66 10.64 -24.67
N TYR A 238 -2.68 11.16 -23.44
CA TYR A 238 -1.70 12.15 -22.98
C TYR A 238 -1.42 12.08 -21.48
#